data_AF-A0A0C2BUD3-F1
#
_entry.id   AF-A0A0C2BUD3-F1
#
_cell.length_a   1.000
_cell.length_b   1.000
_cell.length_c   1.000
_cell.angle_alpha   90.00
_cell.angle_beta   90.00
_cell.angle_gamma   90.00
#
_symmetry.space_group_name_H-M   'P 1'
#
loop_
_entity.id
_entity.type
_entity.pdbx_description
1 polymer ?
#
loop_
_entity_poly.entity_id
_entity_poly.type
_entity_poly.pdbx_seq_one_letter_code
_entity_poly.pdbx_strand_id
1 'polypeptide(L)'
;MRTCDARAVEEGIGAAGGVASLRARSALENLQLHNLAQDSGVKIVHRALEEPLRQIVFNAGGDPDAVIEAVTDGTGDFGYNAADDRYRNLMKMGIIDPTKVTRLALANAAAIASRC
;
A
#
# COMPACT_ATOMS: atom_id res chain seq x y z
N MET A 1 -1.55 -11.88 24.02
CA MET A 1 -2.63 -11.49 23.08
C MET A 1 -3.32 -10.21 23.55
N ARG A 2 -2.60 -9.07 23.71
CA ARG A 2 -3.19 -7.84 24.29
C ARG A 2 -2.58 -6.49 23.80
N THR A 3 -1.75 -6.48 22.76
CA THR A 3 -1.08 -5.24 22.32
C THR A 3 -1.38 -4.83 20.87
N CYS A 4 -2.00 -5.69 20.06
CA CYS A 4 -2.36 -5.35 18.69
C CYS A 4 -3.68 -4.57 18.61
N ASP A 5 -4.63 -4.87 19.50
CA ASP A 5 -6.00 -4.35 19.41
C ASP A 5 -6.09 -2.84 19.69
N ALA A 6 -5.24 -2.30 20.57
CA ALA A 6 -5.28 -0.87 20.93
C ALA A 6 -4.87 0.06 19.77
N ARG A 7 -4.14 -0.43 18.76
CA ARG A 7 -3.68 0.41 17.63
C ARG A 7 -4.69 0.57 16.50
N ALA A 8 -5.69 -0.30 16.43
CA ALA A 8 -6.74 -0.27 15.40
C ALA A 8 -7.91 0.67 15.75
N VAL A 9 -8.14 0.94 17.04
CA VAL A 9 -9.38 1.59 17.53
C VAL A 9 -9.42 3.09 17.26
N GLU A 10 -8.28 3.78 17.11
CA GLU A 10 -8.24 5.24 16.88
C GLU A 10 -8.31 5.67 15.40
N GLU A 11 -7.69 4.91 14.49
CA GLU A 11 -7.52 5.31 13.07
C GLU A 11 -8.17 4.32 12.07
N GLY A 12 -8.85 3.28 12.57
CA GLY A 12 -9.52 2.28 11.75
C GLY A 12 -8.62 1.16 11.22
N ILE A 13 -9.24 0.25 10.46
CA ILE A 13 -8.60 -0.90 9.81
C ILE A 13 -8.82 -0.81 8.30
N GLY A 14 -7.80 -1.20 7.52
CA GLY A 14 -7.86 -1.24 6.06
C GLY A 14 -7.32 -2.55 5.49
N ALA A 15 -7.53 -2.77 4.20
CA ALA A 15 -7.01 -3.93 3.48
C ALA A 15 -5.46 -3.95 3.54
N ALA A 16 -4.89 -5.06 4.02
CA ALA A 16 -3.44 -5.20 4.12
C ALA A 16 -2.79 -5.55 2.77
N GLY A 17 -1.49 -5.89 2.79
CA GLY A 17 -0.80 -6.43 1.61
C GLY A 17 -0.47 -5.39 0.55
N GLY A 18 -0.31 -4.12 0.91
CA GLY A 18 0.06 -3.06 -0.04
C GLY A 18 -1.10 -2.52 -0.87
N VAL A 19 -2.30 -3.11 -0.79
CA VAL A 19 -3.51 -2.60 -1.47
C VAL A 19 -3.85 -1.20 -0.97
N ALA A 20 -3.79 -0.94 0.34
CA ALA A 20 -4.01 0.40 0.89
C ALA A 20 -3.05 1.45 0.31
N SER A 21 -1.76 1.10 0.15
CA SER A 21 -0.76 1.99 -0.45
C SER A 21 -1.02 2.24 -1.93
N LEU A 22 -1.41 1.20 -2.68
CA LEU A 22 -1.81 1.30 -4.09
C LEU A 22 -3.05 2.15 -4.28
N ARG A 23 -4.03 2.08 -3.38
CA ARG A 23 -5.22 2.95 -3.41
C ARG A 23 -4.88 4.39 -3.05
N ALA A 24 -3.92 4.61 -2.16
CA ALA A 24 -3.45 5.96 -1.86
C ALA A 24 -2.77 6.63 -3.07
N ARG A 25 -2.26 5.84 -4.02
CA ARG A 25 -1.63 6.31 -5.26
C ARG A 25 -2.57 7.17 -6.11
N SER A 26 -3.85 6.81 -6.23
CA SER A 26 -4.83 7.58 -7.00
C SER A 26 -5.11 8.97 -6.40
N ALA A 27 -4.84 9.16 -5.10
CA ALA A 27 -4.90 10.49 -4.48
C ALA A 27 -3.72 11.38 -4.90
N LEU A 28 -2.58 10.79 -5.27
CA LEU A 28 -1.39 11.52 -5.76
C LEU A 28 -1.52 11.95 -7.23
N GLU A 29 -2.32 11.24 -8.04
CA GLU A 29 -2.53 11.58 -9.45
C GLU A 29 -3.23 12.94 -9.64
N ASN A 30 -4.03 13.37 -8.65
CA ASN A 30 -4.74 14.65 -8.68
C ASN A 30 -3.95 15.83 -8.08
N LEU A 31 -2.71 15.59 -7.61
CA LEU A 31 -1.86 16.64 -7.07
C LEU A 31 -1.14 17.37 -8.20
N GLN A 32 -1.64 18.54 -8.56
CA GLN A 32 -0.93 19.47 -9.42
C GLN A 32 0.06 20.28 -8.59
N LEU A 33 1.36 20.08 -8.82
CA LEU A 33 2.41 20.85 -8.15
C LEU A 33 2.96 21.91 -9.10
N HIS A 34 3.53 22.96 -8.52
CA HIS A 34 3.92 24.16 -9.27
C HIS A 34 5.34 24.07 -9.85
N ASN A 35 6.07 22.97 -9.62
CA ASN A 35 7.50 22.83 -9.90
C ASN A 35 7.84 21.43 -10.45
N LEU A 36 8.65 21.38 -11.52
CA LEU A 36 9.17 20.15 -12.13
C LEU A 36 9.91 19.21 -11.15
N ALA A 37 10.62 19.76 -10.17
CA ALA A 37 11.29 18.97 -9.13
C ALA A 37 10.28 18.30 -8.18
N GLN A 38 9.15 18.97 -7.92
CA GLN A 38 8.08 18.41 -7.11
C GLN A 38 7.31 17.32 -7.87
N ASP A 39 7.04 17.53 -9.16
CA ASP A 39 6.45 16.49 -10.02
C ASP A 39 7.32 15.23 -10.10
N SER A 40 8.64 15.41 -10.18
CA SER A 40 9.59 14.30 -10.15
C SER A 40 9.54 13.56 -8.80
N GLY A 41 9.41 14.30 -7.70
CA GLY A 41 9.21 13.72 -6.36
C GLY A 41 7.93 12.92 -6.24
N VAL A 42 6.80 13.42 -6.77
CA VAL A 42 5.52 12.69 -6.78
C VAL A 42 5.65 11.38 -7.56
N LYS A 43 6.31 11.38 -8.72
CA LYS A 43 6.55 10.16 -9.50
C LYS A 43 7.39 9.12 -8.73
N ILE A 44 8.37 9.56 -7.96
CA ILE A 44 9.18 8.67 -7.12
C ILE A 44 8.32 8.05 -6.03
N VAL A 45 7.51 8.86 -5.33
CA VAL A 45 6.61 8.37 -4.27
C VAL A 45 5.56 7.44 -4.85
N HIS A 46 4.99 7.77 -6.01
CA HIS A 46 4.02 6.95 -6.72
C HIS A 46 4.57 5.54 -6.96
N ARG A 47 5.80 5.43 -7.48
CA ARG A 47 6.47 4.14 -7.67
C ARG A 47 6.76 3.44 -6.34
N ALA A 48 7.23 4.17 -5.34
CA ALA A 48 7.56 3.62 -4.03
C ALA A 48 6.36 2.99 -3.30
N LEU A 49 5.14 3.46 -3.57
CA LEU A 49 3.91 2.90 -2.99
C LEU A 49 3.54 1.52 -3.54
N GLU A 50 4.04 1.14 -4.72
CA GLU A 50 3.81 -0.16 -5.36
C GLU A 50 4.80 -1.23 -4.89
N GLU A 51 6.01 -0.80 -4.52
CA GLU A 51 7.11 -1.70 -4.10
C GLU A 51 6.73 -2.66 -2.96
N PRO A 52 5.95 -2.28 -1.92
CA PRO A 52 5.53 -3.21 -0.88
C PRO A 52 4.71 -4.38 -1.43
N LEU A 53 3.79 -4.14 -2.37
CA LEU A 53 3.02 -5.21 -3.00
C LEU A 53 3.92 -6.04 -3.92
N ARG A 54 4.80 -5.40 -4.71
CA ARG A 54 5.78 -6.13 -5.55
C ARG A 54 6.59 -7.10 -4.73
N GLN A 55 7.12 -6.66 -3.60
CA GLN A 55 8.00 -7.47 -2.76
C GLN A 55 7.24 -8.67 -2.16
N ILE A 56 5.98 -8.49 -1.75
CA ILE A 56 5.14 -9.57 -1.25
C ILE A 56 4.90 -10.62 -2.34
N VAL A 57 4.55 -10.19 -3.55
CA VAL A 57 4.29 -11.08 -4.69
C VAL A 57 5.56 -11.80 -5.13
N PHE A 58 6.68 -11.08 -5.20
CA PHE A 58 7.99 -11.64 -5.53
C PHE A 58 8.41 -12.72 -4.51
N ASN A 59 8.20 -12.46 -3.22
CA ASN A 59 8.48 -13.44 -2.16
C ASN A 59 7.55 -14.68 -2.24
N ALA A 60 6.33 -14.52 -2.78
CA ALA A 60 5.41 -15.62 -3.04
C ALA A 60 5.74 -16.40 -4.33
N GLY A 61 6.70 -15.92 -5.13
CA GLY A 61 7.08 -16.53 -6.41
C GLY A 61 6.12 -16.18 -7.57
N GLY A 62 5.24 -15.19 -7.38
CA GLY A 62 4.32 -14.71 -8.42
C GLY A 62 4.91 -13.59 -9.26
N ASP A 63 4.16 -13.17 -10.28
CA ASP A 63 4.51 -12.01 -11.13
C ASP A 63 3.95 -10.71 -10.51
N PRO A 64 4.82 -9.82 -9.98
CA PRO A 64 4.39 -8.58 -9.34
C PRO A 64 3.68 -7.61 -10.29
N ASP A 65 4.07 -7.57 -11.56
CA ASP A 65 3.51 -6.62 -12.53
C ASP A 65 2.05 -6.99 -12.86
N ALA A 66 1.79 -8.27 -13.13
CA ALA A 66 0.44 -8.79 -13.37
C ALA A 66 -0.49 -8.59 -12.15
N VAL A 67 0.05 -8.78 -10.93
CA VAL A 67 -0.72 -8.60 -9.70
C VAL A 67 -1.06 -7.13 -9.46
N ILE A 68 -0.11 -6.22 -9.66
CA ILE A 68 -0.36 -4.78 -9.50
C ILE A 68 -1.45 -4.30 -10.45
N GLU A 69 -1.40 -4.71 -11.72
CA GLU A 69 -2.40 -4.34 -12.72
C GLU A 69 -3.79 -4.86 -12.31
N ALA A 70 -3.90 -6.15 -11.96
CA ALA A 70 -5.15 -6.75 -11.52
C ALA A 70 -5.73 -6.10 -10.24
N VAL A 71 -4.88 -5.73 -9.28
CA VAL A 71 -5.30 -5.04 -8.05
C VAL A 71 -5.74 -3.60 -8.36
N THR A 72 -5.05 -2.93 -9.28
CA THR A 72 -5.38 -1.56 -9.73
C THR A 72 -6.76 -1.54 -10.40
N ASP A 73 -7.04 -2.50 -11.28
CA ASP A 73 -8.34 -2.67 -11.96
C ASP A 73 -9.47 -3.06 -11.00
N GLY A 74 -9.14 -3.76 -9.92
CA GLY A 74 -10.09 -4.05 -8.85
C GLY A 74 -10.58 -2.77 -8.15
N THR A 75 -11.59 -2.90 -7.28
CA THR A 75 -12.09 -1.79 -6.46
C THR A 75 -12.22 -2.16 -4.99
N GLY A 76 -12.06 -1.17 -4.12
CA GLY A 76 -12.17 -1.34 -2.66
C GLY A 76 -11.12 -2.30 -2.10
N ASP A 77 -11.57 -3.29 -1.35
CA ASP A 77 -10.72 -4.26 -0.63
C ASP A 77 -10.27 -5.45 -1.49
N PHE A 78 -10.45 -5.37 -2.81
CA PHE A 78 -9.94 -6.36 -3.74
C PHE A 78 -8.42 -6.33 -3.74
N GLY A 79 -7.81 -7.47 -3.41
CA GLY A 79 -6.38 -7.61 -3.28
C GLY A 79 -5.92 -9.02 -3.62
N TYR A 80 -4.61 -9.20 -3.53
CA TYR A 80 -3.97 -10.47 -3.81
C TYR A 80 -3.50 -11.12 -2.50
N ASN A 81 -3.96 -12.35 -2.24
CA ASN A 81 -3.49 -13.14 -1.12
C ASN A 81 -2.26 -13.96 -1.54
N ALA A 82 -1.10 -13.54 -1.08
CA ALA A 82 0.18 -14.22 -1.32
C ALA A 82 0.29 -15.61 -0.67
N ALA A 83 -0.54 -15.94 0.33
CA ALA A 83 -0.52 -17.27 0.96
C ALA A 83 -1.17 -18.35 0.08
N ASP A 84 -2.20 -17.98 -0.69
CA ASP A 84 -2.99 -18.89 -1.53
C ASP A 84 -2.85 -18.59 -3.03
N ASP A 85 -2.03 -17.61 -3.40
CA ASP A 85 -1.82 -17.13 -4.78
C ASP A 85 -3.15 -16.80 -5.51
N ARG A 86 -4.06 -16.11 -4.80
CA ARG A 86 -5.43 -15.85 -5.28
C ARG A 86 -5.90 -14.43 -5.00
N TYR A 87 -6.60 -13.86 -5.97
CA TYR A 87 -7.27 -12.57 -5.83
C TYR A 87 -8.58 -12.70 -5.05
N ARG A 88 -8.67 -12.04 -3.89
CA ARG A 88 -9.85 -12.07 -3.02
C ARG A 88 -10.00 -10.75 -2.27
N ASN A 89 -11.15 -10.58 -1.63
CA ASN A 89 -11.36 -9.45 -0.72
C ASN A 89 -10.56 -9.70 0.57
N LEU A 90 -9.52 -8.90 0.79
CA LEU A 90 -8.59 -9.09 1.92
C LEU A 90 -9.25 -8.82 3.27
N MET A 91 -10.18 -7.86 3.33
CA MET A 91 -10.97 -7.57 4.53
C MET A 91 -11.82 -8.78 4.94
N LYS A 92 -12.47 -9.46 3.98
CA LYS A 92 -13.25 -10.68 4.25
C LYS A 92 -12.39 -11.87 4.68
N MET A 93 -11.14 -11.92 4.26
CA MET A 93 -10.20 -12.96 4.68
C MET A 93 -9.56 -12.68 6.05
N GLY A 94 -9.82 -11.51 6.66
CA GLY A 94 -9.18 -11.09 7.89
C GLY A 94 -7.72 -10.65 7.70
N ILE A 95 -7.30 -10.42 6.46
CA ILE A 95 -5.98 -9.87 6.11
C ILE A 95 -6.11 -8.34 6.17
N ILE A 96 -6.04 -7.83 7.40
CA ILE A 96 -6.26 -6.42 7.72
C ILE A 96 -5.01 -5.81 8.34
N ASP A 97 -4.70 -4.58 7.97
CA ASP A 97 -3.63 -3.80 8.57
C ASP A 97 -4.24 -2.60 9.30
N PRO A 98 -3.78 -2.28 10.52
CA PRO A 98 -4.16 -1.05 11.19
C PRO A 98 -3.65 0.14 10.38
N THR A 99 -4.52 1.07 10.01
CA THR A 99 -4.18 2.26 9.19
C THR A 99 -3.01 3.03 9.81
N LYS A 100 -2.95 3.08 11.14
CA LYS A 100 -1.87 3.68 11.93
C LYS A 100 -0.50 3.12 11.58
N VAL A 101 -0.38 1.80 11.41
CA VAL A 101 0.91 1.14 11.12
C VAL A 101 1.38 1.49 9.72
N THR A 102 0.50 1.40 8.72
CA THR A 102 0.83 1.73 7.33
C THR A 102 1.19 3.21 7.18
N ARG A 103 0.46 4.11 7.85
CA ARG A 103 0.75 5.55 7.86
C ARG A 103 2.09 5.87 8.53
N LEU A 104 2.36 5.29 9.70
CA LEU A 104 3.62 5.50 10.42
C LEU A 104 4.80 4.95 9.64
N ALA A 105 4.67 3.78 9.03
CA ALA A 105 5.71 3.18 8.20
C ALA A 105 6.06 4.10 7.02
N LEU A 106 5.04 4.59 6.30
CA LEU A 106 5.25 5.49 5.17
C LEU A 106 5.84 6.85 5.60
N ALA A 107 5.32 7.44 6.69
CA ALA A 107 5.82 8.73 7.19
C ALA A 107 7.29 8.65 7.64
N ASN A 108 7.66 7.56 8.32
CA ASN A 108 9.05 7.34 8.75
C ASN A 108 9.97 7.11 7.54
N ALA A 109 9.52 6.32 6.54
CA ALA A 109 10.28 6.11 5.32
C ALA A 109 10.50 7.42 4.55
N ALA A 110 9.45 8.24 4.40
CA ALA A 110 9.53 9.55 3.76
C ALA A 110 10.46 10.51 4.50
N ALA A 111 10.39 10.55 5.84
CA ALA A 111 11.25 11.40 6.65
C ALA A 111 12.74 11.04 6.58
N ILE A 112 13.07 9.75 6.38
CA ILE A 112 14.44 9.31 6.15
C ILE A 112 14.87 9.63 4.72
N ALA A 113 14.01 9.38 3.72
CA ALA A 113 14.30 9.65 2.32
C ALA A 113 14.51 11.15 2.03
N SER A 114 13.82 12.04 2.75
CA SER A 114 13.97 13.50 2.61
C SER A 114 15.19 14.08 3.34
N ARG A 115 15.97 13.26 4.05
CA ARG A 115 17.15 13.70 4.82
C ARG A 115 18.48 13.51 4.09
N CYS A 116 18.45 13.06 2.83
CA CYS A 116 19.58 13.11 1.91
C CYS A 116 19.43 14.30 0.97
#